data_AF-A0A317HWB3-F1
#
_entry.id   AF-A0A317HWB3-F1
#
_cell.length_a   1.000
_cell.length_b   1.000
_cell.length_c   1.000
_cell.angle_alpha   90.00
_cell.angle_beta   90.00
_cell.angle_gamma   90.00
#
_symmetry.space_group_name_H-M   'P 1'
#
loop_
_entity.id
_entity.type
_entity.pdbx_description
1 polymer ?
#
loop_
_entity_poly.entity_id
_entity_poly.type
_entity_poly.pdbx_seq_one_letter_code
_entity_poly.pdbx_strand_id
1 'polypeptide(L)'
;MSTQIVPNDELLLQQLLTQSNDSTPIIGLSEELKGRLQREIKVALENVGEEVDLEFARTVFEEMLRVFDRLALIELNLQKLDTLMENLSILDVLQFELRYLIDFIEARIKVPEAFSPRLHEVLDGISYGISHDVKRIFERELTSDIRHQSTPVVYGKIMHAHGLLANCFQQSFITLAQVLNPKIDPLSVFDDFEVRLRQSLILCNDLALLIRVVKTAQTENSATALKDLVEQAIKFRDGSMHYLMYRDWRGYEKLALALITAIESDLDHRDLLHQFGTYLEVVYGHVKLRAVFKDMFPSSNSPAEDVAEVN
;
A
#
# COMPACT_ATOMS: atom_id res chain seq x y z
N MET A 1 21.95 23.67 -11.60
CA MET A 1 21.19 24.42 -10.58
C MET A 1 20.99 23.48 -9.41
N SER A 2 21.79 23.68 -8.36
CA SER A 2 21.83 22.81 -7.19
C SER A 2 20.68 23.16 -6.25
N THR A 3 19.70 22.28 -6.13
CA THR A 3 18.67 22.36 -5.10
C THR A 3 19.32 21.99 -3.77
N GLN A 4 19.66 23.00 -2.97
CA GLN A 4 20.08 22.82 -1.58
C GLN A 4 18.93 22.20 -0.80
N ILE A 5 19.19 21.03 -0.23
CA ILE A 5 18.29 20.31 0.67
C ILE A 5 18.17 21.14 1.94
N VAL A 6 16.93 21.46 2.35
CA VAL A 6 16.65 22.15 3.60
C VAL A 6 16.98 21.20 4.76
N PRO A 7 17.92 21.53 5.67
CA PRO A 7 18.41 20.62 6.73
C PRO A 7 17.35 20.20 7.76
N ASN A 8 16.18 20.84 7.74
CA ASN A 8 15.16 20.71 8.78
C ASN A 8 14.30 19.44 8.63
N ASP A 9 14.15 18.94 7.40
CA ASP A 9 13.29 17.77 7.12
C ASP A 9 13.96 16.47 7.60
N GLU A 10 15.27 16.32 7.39
CA GLU A 10 16.04 15.11 7.75
C GLU A 10 16.04 14.84 9.25
N LEU A 11 16.06 15.91 10.06
CA LEU A 11 16.08 15.85 11.53
C LEU A 11 14.70 15.48 12.10
N LEU A 12 13.63 15.91 11.43
CA LEU A 12 12.24 15.60 11.79
C LEU A 12 11.86 14.16 11.44
N LEU A 13 12.37 13.65 10.31
CA LEU A 13 12.23 12.24 9.90
C LEU A 13 12.92 11.30 10.91
N GLN A 14 14.06 11.70 11.47
CA GLN A 14 14.81 10.91 12.45
C GLN A 14 14.09 10.79 13.80
N GLN A 15 13.40 11.84 14.24
CA GLN A 15 12.65 11.86 15.51
C GLN A 15 11.40 10.95 15.49
N LEU A 16 10.75 10.80 14.33
CA LEU A 16 9.55 9.98 14.17
C LEU A 16 9.84 8.46 14.24
N LEU A 17 11.06 8.03 13.91
CA LEU A 17 11.44 6.61 13.87
C LEU A 17 11.80 6.04 15.25
N THR A 18 12.24 6.89 16.18
CA THR A 18 12.65 6.44 17.52
C THR A 18 11.48 6.05 18.42
N GLN A 19 10.23 6.28 18.02
CA GLN A 19 9.05 6.05 18.86
C GLN A 19 8.35 4.70 18.65
N SER A 20 8.68 3.90 17.63
CA SER A 20 7.77 2.83 17.15
C SER A 20 8.31 1.39 17.25
N ASN A 21 9.13 1.07 18.25
CA ASN A 21 9.97 -0.14 18.24
C ASN A 21 9.42 -1.35 19.02
N ASP A 22 8.10 -1.60 19.03
CA ASP A 22 7.51 -2.81 19.61
C ASP A 22 6.46 -3.41 18.67
N SER A 23 6.66 -4.66 18.22
CA SER A 23 5.61 -5.45 17.56
C SER A 23 5.85 -6.96 17.72
N THR A 24 5.08 -7.58 18.61
CA THR A 24 4.81 -9.03 18.62
C THR A 24 3.99 -9.45 17.39
N PRO A 25 4.10 -10.70 16.89
CA PRO A 25 3.39 -11.13 15.70
C PRO A 25 1.90 -11.34 16.01
N ILE A 26 1.04 -10.57 15.34
CA ILE A 26 -0.42 -10.65 15.49
C ILE A 26 -0.98 -11.60 14.42
N ILE A 27 -1.87 -12.50 14.83
CA ILE A 27 -2.58 -13.44 13.96
C ILE A 27 -3.90 -12.77 13.54
N GLY A 28 -4.04 -12.40 12.26
CA GLY A 28 -5.26 -11.78 11.71
C GLY A 28 -5.25 -10.24 11.70
N LEU A 29 -6.37 -9.64 11.28
CA LEU A 29 -6.68 -8.23 11.55
C LEU A 29 -6.34 -7.97 13.03
N SER A 30 -5.55 -6.95 13.34
CA SER A 30 -5.25 -6.63 14.74
C SER A 30 -6.55 -6.64 15.55
N GLU A 31 -6.62 -7.41 16.64
CA GLU A 31 -7.83 -7.52 17.47
C GLU A 31 -8.39 -6.13 17.84
N GLU A 32 -7.49 -5.15 17.97
CA GLU A 32 -7.83 -3.75 18.16
C GLU A 32 -8.54 -3.12 16.96
N LEU A 33 -8.03 -3.32 15.74
CA LEU A 33 -8.66 -2.84 14.50
C LEU A 33 -9.99 -3.55 14.26
N LYS A 34 -10.05 -4.88 14.46
CA LYS A 34 -11.31 -5.64 14.34
C LYS A 34 -12.36 -5.14 15.32
N GLY A 35 -12.00 -4.93 16.59
CA GLY A 35 -12.89 -4.36 17.59
C GLY A 35 -13.29 -2.91 17.29
N ARG A 36 -12.45 -2.13 16.62
CA ARG A 36 -12.79 -0.78 16.14
C ARG A 36 -13.81 -0.85 15.01
N LEU A 37 -13.55 -1.63 13.95
CA LEU A 37 -14.46 -1.78 12.81
C LEU A 37 -15.83 -2.32 13.26
N GLN A 38 -15.88 -3.29 14.17
CA GLN A 38 -17.13 -3.81 14.72
C GLN A 38 -17.92 -2.73 15.49
N ARG A 39 -17.25 -1.85 16.24
CA ARG A 39 -17.89 -0.72 16.91
C ARG A 39 -18.46 0.27 15.89
N GLU A 40 -17.70 0.61 14.86
CA GLU A 40 -18.16 1.50 13.80
C GLU A 40 -19.36 0.90 13.04
N ILE A 41 -19.34 -0.39 12.70
CA ILE A 41 -20.48 -1.09 12.09
C ILE A 41 -21.71 -1.00 13.00
N LYS A 42 -21.55 -1.29 14.30
CA LYS A 42 -22.66 -1.24 15.26
C LYS A 42 -23.28 0.15 15.32
N VAL A 43 -22.45 1.18 15.46
CA VAL A 43 -22.92 2.58 15.50
C VAL A 43 -23.55 2.98 14.16
N ALA A 44 -22.98 2.56 13.03
CA ALA A 44 -23.52 2.81 11.71
C ALA A 44 -24.91 2.20 11.56
N LEU A 45 -25.12 0.95 11.99
CA LEU A 45 -26.39 0.23 11.91
C LEU A 45 -27.45 0.71 12.91
N GLU A 46 -27.05 1.23 14.08
CA GLU A 46 -27.98 1.76 15.09
C GLU A 46 -28.59 3.13 14.70
N ASN A 47 -27.91 3.89 13.83
CA ASN A 47 -28.35 5.23 13.41
C ASN A 47 -29.11 5.25 12.08
N VAL A 48 -29.48 4.08 11.57
CA VAL A 48 -30.11 3.94 10.27
C VAL A 48 -31.61 4.24 10.36
N GLY A 49 -32.12 5.07 9.44
CA GLY A 49 -33.56 5.33 9.31
C GLY A 49 -34.36 4.12 8.79
N GLU A 50 -35.70 4.16 8.89
CA GLU A 50 -36.59 3.04 8.50
C GLU A 50 -36.48 2.59 7.02
N GLU A 51 -35.84 3.39 6.15
CA GLU A 51 -35.74 3.17 4.69
C GLU A 51 -34.56 2.28 4.24
N VAL A 52 -33.81 1.68 5.18
CA VAL A 52 -32.63 0.87 4.84
C VAL A 52 -32.81 -0.56 5.30
N ASP A 53 -32.48 -1.48 4.40
CA ASP A 53 -32.37 -2.89 4.71
C ASP A 53 -31.13 -3.16 5.59
N LEU A 54 -31.35 -3.13 6.91
CA LEU A 54 -30.32 -3.38 7.92
C LEU A 54 -29.65 -4.75 7.77
N GLU A 55 -30.40 -5.77 7.31
CA GLU A 55 -29.85 -7.11 7.11
C GLU A 55 -28.90 -7.13 5.91
N PHE A 56 -29.28 -6.44 4.83
CA PHE A 56 -28.41 -6.27 3.68
C PHE A 56 -27.13 -5.52 4.06
N ALA A 57 -27.22 -4.37 4.73
CA ALA A 57 -26.05 -3.59 5.12
C ALA A 57 -25.11 -4.37 6.06
N ARG A 58 -25.67 -5.08 7.04
CA ARG A 58 -24.92 -6.00 7.91
C ARG A 58 -24.19 -7.07 7.10
N THR A 59 -24.88 -7.73 6.18
CA THR A 59 -24.28 -8.76 5.32
C THR A 59 -23.09 -8.20 4.52
N VAL A 60 -23.24 -7.01 3.90
CA VAL A 60 -22.14 -6.38 3.16
C VAL A 60 -20.94 -6.10 4.06
N PHE A 61 -21.16 -5.56 5.26
CA PHE A 61 -20.07 -5.32 6.21
C PHE A 61 -19.39 -6.61 6.68
N GLU A 62 -20.15 -7.67 6.95
CA GLU A 62 -19.60 -8.96 7.35
C GLU A 62 -18.72 -9.57 6.26
N GLU A 63 -19.14 -9.49 5.00
CA GLU A 63 -18.31 -9.94 3.88
C GLU A 63 -17.05 -9.06 3.71
N MET A 64 -17.14 -7.74 3.88
CA MET A 64 -15.95 -6.87 3.90
C MET A 64 -14.97 -7.24 5.02
N LEU A 65 -15.46 -7.55 6.22
CA LEU A 65 -14.61 -8.00 7.33
C LEU A 65 -13.92 -9.33 7.02
N ARG A 66 -14.60 -10.27 6.34
CA ARG A 66 -13.99 -11.52 5.88
C ARG A 66 -12.87 -11.26 4.88
N VAL A 67 -13.07 -10.33 3.95
CA VAL A 67 -12.01 -9.91 3.01
C VAL A 67 -10.79 -9.39 3.78
N PHE A 68 -10.97 -8.53 4.78
CA PHE A 68 -9.85 -8.06 5.60
C PHE A 68 -9.15 -9.19 6.38
N ASP A 69 -9.90 -10.15 6.93
CA ASP A 69 -9.31 -11.33 7.58
C ASP A 69 -8.45 -12.15 6.60
N ARG A 70 -8.88 -12.31 5.33
CA ARG A 70 -8.11 -12.98 4.27
C ARG A 70 -6.85 -12.21 3.89
N LEU A 71 -6.96 -10.89 3.76
CA LEU A 71 -5.84 -10.02 3.44
C LEU A 71 -4.78 -10.05 4.55
N ALA A 72 -5.20 -9.97 5.82
CA ALA A 72 -4.29 -10.10 6.95
C ALA A 72 -3.57 -11.47 6.99
N LEU A 73 -4.25 -12.56 6.59
CA LEU A 73 -3.63 -13.87 6.46
C LEU A 73 -2.56 -13.89 5.35
N ILE A 74 -2.84 -13.27 4.21
CA ILE A 74 -1.86 -13.11 3.12
C ILE A 74 -0.65 -12.32 3.60
N GLU A 75 -0.86 -11.19 4.28
CA GLU A 75 0.22 -10.36 4.84
C GLU A 75 1.11 -11.14 5.82
N LEU A 76 0.51 -11.92 6.72
CA LEU A 76 1.24 -12.78 7.65
C LEU A 76 2.08 -13.83 6.93
N ASN A 77 1.50 -14.48 5.92
CA ASN A 77 2.18 -15.49 5.14
C ASN A 77 3.33 -14.88 4.33
N LEU A 78 3.17 -13.68 3.78
CA LEU A 78 4.23 -12.98 3.03
C LEU A 78 5.51 -12.72 3.85
N GLN A 79 5.47 -12.83 5.17
CA GLN A 79 6.66 -12.80 6.03
C GLN A 79 7.49 -14.11 5.96
N LYS A 80 6.93 -15.17 5.35
CA LYS A 80 7.52 -16.50 5.19
C LYS A 80 7.72 -16.80 3.70
N LEU A 81 8.98 -16.94 3.27
CA LEU A 81 9.36 -17.07 1.85
C LEU A 81 8.77 -18.30 1.13
N ASP A 82 8.36 -19.34 1.87
CA ASP A 82 7.85 -20.62 1.37
C ASP A 82 6.32 -20.69 1.22
N THR A 83 5.59 -19.60 1.50
CA THR A 83 4.12 -19.59 1.52
C THR A 83 3.46 -18.99 0.26
N LEU A 84 4.23 -18.69 -0.80
CA LEU A 84 3.69 -18.04 -2.00
C LEU A 84 2.53 -18.81 -2.64
N MET A 85 2.62 -20.14 -2.69
CA MET A 85 1.56 -20.99 -3.24
C MET A 85 0.31 -21.01 -2.35
N GLU A 86 0.49 -20.92 -1.03
CA GLU A 86 -0.61 -20.79 -0.08
C GLU A 86 -1.32 -19.45 -0.30
N ASN A 87 -0.56 -18.35 -0.46
CA ASN A 87 -1.11 -17.03 -0.74
C ASN A 87 -1.87 -16.96 -2.07
N LEU A 88 -1.35 -17.60 -3.13
CA LEU A 88 -2.09 -17.71 -4.39
C LEU A 88 -3.39 -18.49 -4.21
N SER A 89 -3.39 -19.56 -3.39
CA SER A 89 -4.59 -20.33 -3.10
C SER A 89 -5.62 -19.54 -2.30
N ILE A 90 -5.18 -18.72 -1.34
CA ILE A 90 -6.07 -17.80 -0.60
C ILE A 90 -6.67 -16.77 -1.56
N LEU A 91 -5.87 -16.19 -2.46
CA LEU A 91 -6.33 -15.25 -3.48
C LEU A 91 -7.33 -15.89 -4.46
N ASP A 92 -7.10 -17.14 -4.87
CA ASP A 92 -8.04 -17.87 -5.72
C ASP A 92 -9.41 -18.01 -5.02
N VAL A 93 -9.44 -18.41 -3.74
CA VAL A 93 -10.68 -18.48 -2.94
C VAL A 93 -11.33 -17.11 -2.81
N LEU A 94 -10.53 -16.09 -2.48
CA LEU A 94 -10.99 -14.71 -2.32
C LEU A 94 -11.64 -14.19 -3.61
N GLN A 95 -11.14 -14.55 -4.79
CA GLN A 95 -11.76 -14.17 -6.06
C GLN A 95 -13.23 -14.64 -6.15
N PHE A 96 -13.52 -15.86 -5.71
CA PHE A 96 -14.89 -16.39 -5.72
C PHE A 96 -15.77 -15.66 -4.69
N GLU A 97 -15.26 -15.43 -3.48
CA GLU A 97 -15.96 -14.69 -2.42
C GLU A 97 -16.30 -13.25 -2.89
N LEU A 98 -15.35 -12.57 -3.55
CA LEU A 98 -15.52 -11.21 -4.08
C LEU A 98 -16.55 -11.14 -5.21
N ARG A 99 -16.55 -12.10 -6.14
CA ARG A 99 -17.55 -12.18 -7.20
C ARG A 99 -18.96 -12.39 -6.62
N TYR A 100 -19.08 -13.25 -5.61
CA TYR A 100 -20.35 -13.45 -4.92
C TYR A 100 -20.85 -12.17 -4.25
N LEU A 101 -19.97 -11.43 -3.58
CA LEU A 101 -20.33 -10.14 -2.96
C LEU A 101 -20.81 -9.11 -3.99
N ILE A 102 -20.11 -8.99 -5.13
CA ILE A 102 -20.53 -8.11 -6.24
C ILE A 102 -21.92 -8.50 -6.72
N ASP A 103 -22.14 -9.79 -7.04
CA ASP A 103 -23.43 -10.27 -7.54
C ASP A 103 -24.56 -10.05 -6.52
N PHE A 104 -24.27 -10.25 -5.22
CA PHE A 104 -25.20 -9.99 -4.13
C PHE A 104 -25.62 -8.51 -4.06
N ILE A 105 -24.65 -7.59 -4.13
CA ILE A 105 -24.90 -6.15 -4.12
C ILE A 105 -25.70 -5.75 -5.37
N GLU A 106 -25.26 -6.15 -6.56
CA GLU A 106 -25.93 -5.83 -7.82
C GLU A 106 -27.37 -6.37 -7.89
N ALA A 107 -27.61 -7.58 -7.37
CA ALA A 107 -28.94 -8.16 -7.32
C ALA A 107 -29.89 -7.31 -6.48
N ARG A 108 -29.40 -6.75 -5.36
CA ARG A 108 -30.21 -5.90 -4.48
C ARG A 108 -30.44 -4.51 -5.06
N ILE A 109 -29.44 -3.91 -5.72
CA ILE A 109 -29.53 -2.60 -6.41
C ILE A 109 -30.61 -2.61 -7.52
N LYS A 110 -30.83 -3.76 -8.16
CA LYS A 110 -31.85 -3.93 -9.22
C LYS A 110 -33.29 -3.95 -8.70
N VAL A 111 -33.50 -4.09 -7.39
CA VAL A 111 -34.85 -4.09 -6.79
C VAL A 111 -35.33 -2.63 -6.65
N PRO A 112 -36.41 -2.23 -7.33
CA PRO A 112 -36.94 -0.86 -7.23
C PRO A 112 -37.32 -0.52 -5.78
N GLU A 113 -37.06 0.74 -5.38
CA GLU A 113 -37.43 1.29 -4.06
C GLU A 113 -36.81 0.57 -2.85
N ALA A 114 -35.85 -0.34 -3.04
CA ALA A 114 -35.21 -1.07 -1.95
C ALA A 114 -34.33 -0.19 -1.05
N PHE A 115 -33.87 0.97 -1.57
CA PHE A 115 -32.95 1.86 -0.91
C PHE A 115 -33.27 3.33 -1.21
N SER A 116 -32.84 4.22 -0.32
CA SER A 116 -32.79 5.64 -0.62
C SER A 116 -31.88 5.93 -1.83
N PRO A 117 -32.14 6.99 -2.62
CA PRO A 117 -31.33 7.31 -3.80
C PRO A 117 -29.84 7.45 -3.51
N ARG A 118 -29.49 8.01 -2.35
CA ARG A 118 -28.09 8.18 -1.91
C ARG A 118 -27.41 6.85 -1.63
N LEU A 119 -28.09 5.92 -0.96
CA LEU A 119 -27.53 4.61 -0.66
C LEU A 119 -27.41 3.77 -1.94
N HIS A 120 -28.38 3.89 -2.86
CA HIS A 120 -28.33 3.26 -4.18
C HIS A 120 -27.09 3.68 -4.97
N GLU A 121 -26.83 4.99 -5.09
CA GLU A 121 -25.66 5.53 -5.79
C GLU A 121 -24.34 5.04 -5.17
N VAL A 122 -24.25 4.99 -3.84
CA VAL A 122 -23.05 4.50 -3.15
C VAL A 122 -22.83 3.01 -3.35
N LEU A 123 -23.88 2.19 -3.28
CA LEU A 123 -23.76 0.76 -3.51
C LEU A 123 -23.37 0.45 -4.97
N ASP A 124 -23.91 1.20 -5.93
CA ASP A 124 -23.52 1.09 -7.35
C ASP A 124 -22.05 1.45 -7.56
N GLY A 125 -21.59 2.55 -6.96
CA GLY A 125 -20.19 2.97 -6.99
C GLY A 125 -19.24 1.95 -6.35
N ILE A 126 -19.62 1.39 -5.19
CA ILE A 126 -18.86 0.33 -4.52
C ILE A 126 -18.78 -0.92 -5.40
N SER A 127 -19.92 -1.39 -5.91
CA SER A 127 -19.98 -2.59 -6.77
C SER A 127 -19.11 -2.42 -8.01
N TYR A 128 -19.20 -1.27 -8.67
CA TYR A 128 -18.38 -0.92 -9.82
C TYR A 128 -16.89 -0.91 -9.49
N GLY A 129 -16.51 -0.24 -8.40
CA GLY A 129 -15.12 -0.13 -7.95
C GLY A 129 -14.49 -1.49 -7.64
N ILE A 130 -15.19 -2.31 -6.86
CA ILE A 130 -14.74 -3.68 -6.54
C ILE A 130 -14.65 -4.52 -7.81
N SER A 131 -15.67 -4.48 -8.69
CA SER A 131 -15.67 -5.23 -9.95
C SER A 131 -14.50 -4.86 -10.86
N HIS A 132 -14.20 -3.57 -10.97
CA HIS A 132 -13.06 -3.07 -11.75
C HIS A 132 -11.72 -3.60 -11.22
N ASP A 133 -11.48 -3.46 -9.91
CA ASP A 133 -10.22 -3.85 -9.31
C ASP A 133 -10.04 -5.37 -9.25
N VAL A 134 -11.11 -6.13 -9.00
CA VAL A 134 -11.12 -7.60 -9.10
C VAL A 134 -10.75 -8.05 -10.52
N LYS A 135 -11.37 -7.48 -11.56
CA LYS A 135 -11.01 -7.81 -12.95
C LYS A 135 -9.56 -7.48 -13.25
N ARG A 136 -9.09 -6.29 -12.83
CA ARG A 136 -7.70 -5.89 -13.01
C ARG A 136 -6.74 -6.91 -12.37
N ILE A 137 -6.97 -7.27 -11.11
CA ILE A 137 -6.07 -8.14 -10.35
C ILE A 137 -6.09 -9.56 -10.94
N PHE A 138 -7.26 -10.17 -11.05
CA PHE A 138 -7.34 -11.60 -11.35
C PHE A 138 -7.31 -11.93 -12.85
N GLU A 139 -7.69 -10.99 -13.73
CA GLU A 139 -7.69 -11.25 -15.19
C GLU A 139 -6.44 -10.70 -15.89
N ARG A 140 -5.69 -9.77 -15.26
CA ARG A 140 -4.50 -9.17 -15.86
C ARG A 140 -3.21 -9.43 -15.08
N GLU A 141 -3.25 -9.36 -13.76
CA GLU A 141 -2.03 -9.44 -12.94
C GLU A 141 -1.73 -10.88 -12.49
N LEU A 142 -2.72 -11.55 -11.88
CA LEU A 142 -2.66 -12.91 -11.36
C LEU A 142 -3.17 -13.96 -12.37
N THR A 143 -2.69 -13.90 -13.61
CA THR A 143 -3.08 -14.86 -14.65
C THR A 143 -2.58 -16.28 -14.35
N SER A 144 -3.14 -17.29 -15.03
CA SER A 144 -2.82 -18.72 -14.84
C SER A 144 -1.31 -19.04 -14.87
N ASP A 145 -0.53 -18.26 -15.61
CA ASP A 145 0.90 -18.49 -15.78
C ASP A 145 1.75 -18.00 -14.59
N ILE A 146 1.14 -17.30 -13.62
CA ILE A 146 1.87 -16.74 -12.47
C ILE A 146 2.62 -17.81 -11.68
N ARG A 147 2.07 -19.02 -11.60
CA ARG A 147 2.66 -20.16 -10.87
C ARG A 147 3.98 -20.66 -11.46
N HIS A 148 4.30 -20.27 -12.70
CA HIS A 148 5.54 -20.62 -13.39
C HIS A 148 6.57 -19.47 -13.39
N GLN A 149 6.26 -18.34 -12.76
CA GLN A 149 7.15 -17.18 -12.69
C GLN A 149 8.14 -17.33 -11.51
N SER A 150 9.21 -16.53 -11.54
CA SER A 150 10.19 -16.55 -10.44
C SER A 150 9.59 -16.03 -9.13
N THR A 151 10.07 -16.56 -8.01
CA THR A 151 9.66 -16.21 -6.64
C THR A 151 9.52 -14.69 -6.42
N PRO A 152 10.48 -13.82 -6.81
CA PRO A 152 10.35 -12.38 -6.58
C PRO A 152 9.21 -11.74 -7.37
N VAL A 153 8.94 -12.24 -8.58
CA VAL A 153 7.84 -11.73 -9.42
C VAL A 153 6.49 -12.14 -8.85
N VAL A 154 6.36 -13.40 -8.42
CA VAL A 154 5.14 -13.88 -7.77
C VAL A 154 4.87 -13.12 -6.48
N TYR A 155 5.88 -12.98 -5.61
CA TYR A 155 5.80 -12.22 -4.37
C TYR A 155 5.33 -10.77 -4.61
N GLY A 156 5.96 -10.07 -5.57
CA GLY A 156 5.59 -8.69 -5.89
C GLY A 156 4.16 -8.53 -6.41
N LYS A 157 3.67 -9.49 -7.21
CA LYS A 157 2.29 -9.48 -7.70
C LYS A 157 1.28 -9.74 -6.57
N ILE A 158 1.58 -10.66 -5.65
CA ILE A 158 0.72 -10.91 -4.48
C ILE A 158 0.68 -9.66 -3.59
N MET A 159 1.82 -9.05 -3.31
CA MET A 159 1.92 -7.77 -2.57
C MET A 159 1.09 -6.67 -3.23
N HIS A 160 1.17 -6.56 -4.56
CA HIS A 160 0.39 -5.55 -5.29
C HIS A 160 -1.11 -5.80 -5.22
N ALA A 161 -1.54 -7.05 -5.47
CA ALA A 161 -2.94 -7.46 -5.38
C ALA A 161 -3.50 -7.21 -3.97
N HIS A 162 -2.74 -7.57 -2.92
CA HIS A 162 -3.08 -7.29 -1.54
C HIS A 162 -3.30 -5.80 -1.30
N GLY A 163 -2.35 -4.94 -1.71
CA GLY A 163 -2.46 -3.49 -1.51
C GLY A 163 -3.64 -2.86 -2.26
N LEU A 164 -3.93 -3.31 -3.49
CA LEU A 164 -5.09 -2.85 -4.24
C LEU A 164 -6.41 -3.24 -3.56
N LEU A 165 -6.54 -4.51 -3.16
CA LEU A 165 -7.75 -5.00 -2.48
C LEU A 165 -7.94 -4.33 -1.13
N ALA A 166 -6.89 -4.20 -0.32
CA ALA A 166 -6.96 -3.53 0.98
C ALA A 166 -7.49 -2.10 0.83
N ASN A 167 -6.90 -1.31 -0.08
CA ASN A 167 -7.35 0.05 -0.33
C ASN A 167 -8.80 0.11 -0.85
N CYS A 168 -9.15 -0.73 -1.83
CA CYS A 168 -10.49 -0.79 -2.40
C CYS A 168 -11.56 -1.09 -1.32
N PHE A 169 -11.29 -2.07 -0.47
CA PHE A 169 -12.22 -2.47 0.60
C PHE A 169 -12.27 -1.48 1.75
N GLN A 170 -11.15 -0.85 2.13
CA GLN A 170 -11.15 0.22 3.13
C GLN A 170 -11.99 1.41 2.67
N GLN A 171 -11.82 1.86 1.43
CA GLN A 171 -12.62 2.96 0.87
C GLN A 171 -14.09 2.59 0.75
N SER A 172 -14.40 1.37 0.30
CA SER A 172 -15.77 0.87 0.23
C SER A 172 -16.43 0.81 1.61
N PHE A 173 -15.70 0.35 2.62
CA PHE A 173 -16.14 0.31 4.00
C PHE A 173 -16.45 1.70 4.55
N ILE A 174 -15.49 2.65 4.43
CA ILE A 174 -15.66 4.03 4.88
C ILE A 174 -16.89 4.66 4.19
N THR A 175 -16.97 4.52 2.86
CA THR A 175 -18.04 5.15 2.07
C THR A 175 -19.41 4.62 2.50
N LEU A 176 -19.56 3.30 2.65
CA LEU A 176 -20.81 2.70 3.11
C LEU A 176 -21.14 3.15 4.55
N ALA A 177 -20.15 3.12 5.44
CA ALA A 177 -20.33 3.53 6.83
C ALA A 177 -20.75 5.00 6.95
N GLN A 178 -20.18 5.90 6.14
CA GLN A 178 -20.53 7.33 6.14
C GLN A 178 -21.92 7.63 5.58
N VAL A 179 -22.44 6.80 4.67
CA VAL A 179 -23.83 6.94 4.21
C VAL A 179 -24.80 6.61 5.34
N LEU A 180 -24.50 5.57 6.12
CA LEU A 180 -25.34 5.13 7.24
C LEU A 180 -25.16 6.00 8.48
N ASN A 181 -23.95 6.51 8.70
CA ASN A 181 -23.61 7.43 9.78
C ASN A 181 -22.66 8.52 9.29
N PRO A 182 -23.18 9.70 8.91
CA PRO A 182 -22.37 10.83 8.42
C PRO A 182 -21.36 11.39 9.43
N LYS A 183 -21.43 11.01 10.71
CA LYS A 183 -20.53 11.50 11.76
C LYS A 183 -19.23 10.70 11.87
N ILE A 184 -19.10 9.60 11.12
CA ILE A 184 -17.86 8.82 11.09
C ILE A 184 -16.76 9.68 10.48
N ASP A 185 -15.65 9.81 11.22
CA ASP A 185 -14.41 10.38 10.73
C ASP A 185 -13.66 9.30 9.91
N PRO A 186 -13.51 9.46 8.58
CA PRO A 186 -12.76 8.52 7.73
C PRO A 186 -11.36 8.19 8.25
N LEU A 187 -10.71 9.18 8.87
CA LEU A 187 -9.32 9.08 9.29
C LEU A 187 -9.17 8.26 10.57
N SER A 188 -10.23 8.08 11.36
CA SER A 188 -10.19 7.28 12.58
C SER A 188 -10.51 5.79 12.37
N VAL A 189 -11.07 5.42 11.20
CA VAL A 189 -11.54 4.05 10.93
C VAL A 189 -10.38 3.09 10.70
N PHE A 190 -9.39 3.49 9.91
CA PHE A 190 -8.20 2.69 9.61
C PHE A 190 -6.92 3.50 9.92
N ASP A 191 -5.97 2.90 10.63
CA ASP A 191 -4.66 3.51 10.96
C ASP A 191 -3.70 3.56 9.75
N ASP A 192 -4.25 3.38 8.55
CA ASP A 192 -3.56 3.14 7.30
C ASP A 192 -2.72 4.34 6.85
N PHE A 193 -3.11 5.55 7.24
CA PHE A 193 -2.30 6.74 7.00
C PHE A 193 -0.96 6.68 7.75
N GLU A 194 -0.99 6.40 9.06
CA GLU A 194 0.22 6.35 9.89
C GLU A 194 1.13 5.20 9.46
N VAL A 195 0.55 4.04 9.11
CA VAL A 195 1.30 2.90 8.60
C VAL A 195 1.95 3.22 7.25
N ARG A 196 1.20 3.73 6.27
CA ARG A 196 1.76 4.08 4.94
C ARG A 196 2.78 5.20 5.02
N LEU A 197 2.58 6.15 5.93
CA LEU A 197 3.55 7.18 6.26
C LEU A 197 4.83 6.55 6.80
N ARG A 198 4.75 5.73 7.85
CA ARG A 198 5.89 5.01 8.45
C ARG A 198 6.65 4.18 7.42
N GLN A 199 5.94 3.43 6.59
CA GLN A 199 6.55 2.64 5.50
C GLN A 199 7.27 3.53 4.49
N SER A 200 6.67 4.67 4.12
CA SER A 200 7.28 5.63 3.21
C SER A 200 8.50 6.33 3.82
N LEU A 201 8.50 6.56 5.15
CA LEU A 201 9.65 7.07 5.90
C LEU A 201 10.81 6.08 5.93
N ILE A 202 10.55 4.82 6.28
CA ILE A 202 11.54 3.73 6.27
C ILE A 202 12.18 3.63 4.88
N LEU A 203 11.34 3.60 3.84
CA LEU A 203 11.77 3.51 2.45
C LEU A 203 12.61 4.71 2.02
N CYS A 204 12.25 5.94 2.41
CA CYS A 204 13.06 7.12 2.15
C CYS A 204 14.45 7.01 2.79
N ASN A 205 14.54 6.57 4.05
CA ASN A 205 15.82 6.46 4.74
C ASN A 205 16.72 5.41 4.11
N ASP A 206 16.17 4.22 3.83
CA ASP A 206 16.96 3.13 3.28
C ASP A 206 17.42 3.43 1.84
N LEU A 207 16.57 4.07 1.03
CA LEU A 207 16.97 4.57 -0.30
C LEU A 207 18.05 5.65 -0.19
N ALA A 208 17.91 6.61 0.73
CA ALA A 208 18.91 7.67 0.92
C ALA A 208 20.26 7.09 1.36
N LEU A 209 20.24 6.09 2.25
CA LEU A 209 21.43 5.37 2.69
C LEU A 209 22.05 4.61 1.52
N LEU A 210 21.27 3.86 0.74
CA LEU A 210 21.77 3.12 -0.43
C LEU A 210 22.36 4.07 -1.48
N ILE A 211 21.71 5.19 -1.77
CA ILE A 211 22.23 6.25 -2.67
C ILE A 211 23.58 6.79 -2.16
N ARG A 212 23.71 7.03 -0.85
CA ARG A 212 24.98 7.48 -0.26
C ARG A 212 26.09 6.45 -0.46
N VAL A 213 25.80 5.16 -0.21
CA VAL A 213 26.78 4.08 -0.39
C VAL A 213 27.19 3.95 -1.87
N VAL A 214 26.24 4.06 -2.81
CA VAL A 214 26.53 4.10 -4.25
C VAL A 214 27.48 5.27 -4.59
N LYS A 215 27.22 6.47 -4.06
CA LYS A 215 28.08 7.66 -4.30
C LYS A 215 29.48 7.49 -3.73
N THR A 216 29.62 6.88 -2.55
CA THR A 216 30.92 6.53 -1.97
C THR A 216 31.66 5.54 -2.86
N ALA A 217 31.00 4.47 -3.30
CA ALA A 217 31.59 3.48 -4.21
C ALA A 217 32.02 4.10 -5.55
N GLN A 218 31.27 5.06 -6.10
CA GLN A 218 31.65 5.79 -7.31
C GLN A 218 32.90 6.66 -7.14
N THR A 219 33.08 7.24 -5.95
CA THR A 219 34.16 8.19 -5.68
C THR A 219 35.45 7.47 -5.27
N GLU A 220 35.35 6.52 -4.35
CA GLU A 220 36.50 5.82 -3.79
C GLU A 220 36.94 4.64 -4.66
N ASN A 221 35.99 3.98 -5.33
CA ASN A 221 36.20 2.81 -6.18
C ASN A 221 37.11 1.75 -5.51
N SER A 222 36.98 1.59 -4.19
CA SER A 222 37.76 0.68 -3.37
C SER A 222 37.01 -0.65 -3.19
N ALA A 223 37.75 -1.75 -3.03
CA ALA A 223 37.15 -3.07 -2.80
C ALA A 223 36.24 -3.09 -1.56
N THR A 224 36.57 -2.30 -0.53
CA THR A 224 35.74 -2.14 0.66
C THR A 224 34.43 -1.40 0.35
N ALA A 225 34.48 -0.26 -0.35
CA ALA A 225 33.28 0.49 -0.71
C ALA A 225 32.34 -0.29 -1.64
N LEU A 226 32.90 -1.10 -2.55
CA LEU A 226 32.13 -1.98 -3.42
C LEU A 226 31.47 -3.14 -2.65
N LYS A 227 32.16 -3.70 -1.66
CA LYS A 227 31.59 -4.73 -0.78
C LYS A 227 30.44 -4.17 0.05
N ASP A 228 30.63 -2.99 0.67
CA ASP A 228 29.59 -2.31 1.44
C ASP A 228 28.36 -2.01 0.57
N LEU A 229 28.55 -1.64 -0.69
CA LEU A 229 27.47 -1.47 -1.65
C LEU A 229 26.69 -2.76 -1.91
N VAL A 230 27.38 -3.88 -2.16
CA VAL A 230 26.72 -5.17 -2.39
C VAL A 230 25.90 -5.58 -1.17
N GLU A 231 26.49 -5.51 0.02
CA GLU A 231 25.81 -5.82 1.28
C GLU A 231 24.58 -4.93 1.46
N GLN A 232 24.68 -3.63 1.18
CA GLN A 232 23.58 -2.71 1.37
C GLN A 232 22.49 -2.83 0.30
N ALA A 233 22.83 -3.18 -0.94
CA ALA A 233 21.87 -3.48 -1.99
C ALA A 233 21.06 -4.75 -1.67
N ILE A 234 21.71 -5.78 -1.13
CA ILE A 234 21.03 -6.99 -0.65
C ILE A 234 20.15 -6.66 0.55
N LYS A 235 20.66 -5.90 1.52
CA LYS A 235 19.88 -5.49 2.71
C LYS A 235 18.65 -4.67 2.34
N PHE A 236 18.75 -3.75 1.37
CA PHE A 236 17.59 -3.02 0.88
C PHE A 236 16.58 -3.96 0.20
N ARG A 237 17.06 -4.85 -0.67
CA ARG A 237 16.24 -5.83 -1.38
C ARG A 237 15.45 -6.72 -0.42
N ASP A 238 16.12 -7.26 0.60
CA ASP A 238 15.53 -8.19 1.57
C ASP A 238 14.81 -7.45 2.72
N GLY A 239 15.05 -6.14 2.83
CA GLY A 239 14.48 -5.23 3.81
C GLY A 239 13.33 -4.43 3.22
N SER A 240 13.51 -3.11 3.05
CA SER A 240 12.44 -2.16 2.74
C SER A 240 11.99 -2.09 1.27
N MET A 241 12.61 -2.84 0.35
CA MET A 241 12.22 -2.87 -1.06
C MET A 241 10.75 -3.27 -1.24
N HIS A 242 10.19 -4.11 -0.35
CA HIS A 242 8.77 -4.50 -0.41
C HIS A 242 7.80 -3.31 -0.26
N TYR A 243 8.25 -2.19 0.30
CA TYR A 243 7.48 -0.94 0.38
C TYR A 243 7.53 -0.10 -0.91
N LEU A 244 8.36 -0.45 -1.90
CA LEU A 244 8.35 0.18 -3.22
C LEU A 244 7.07 -0.15 -3.99
N MET A 245 6.70 0.72 -4.94
CA MET A 245 5.65 0.36 -5.90
C MET A 245 6.14 -0.80 -6.78
N TYR A 246 5.27 -1.77 -7.04
CA TYR A 246 5.59 -2.98 -7.82
C TYR A 246 6.26 -2.69 -9.17
N ARG A 247 5.85 -1.61 -9.86
CA ARG A 247 6.45 -1.19 -11.13
C ARG A 247 7.96 -0.93 -11.03
N ASP A 248 8.43 -0.49 -9.88
CA ASP A 248 9.83 -0.14 -9.65
C ASP A 248 10.67 -1.39 -9.32
N TRP A 249 10.07 -2.49 -8.85
CA TRP A 249 10.84 -3.67 -8.44
C TRP A 249 11.67 -4.27 -9.58
N ARG A 250 11.08 -4.39 -10.77
CA ARG A 250 11.78 -4.98 -11.93
C ARG A 250 13.00 -4.14 -12.34
N GLY A 251 12.89 -2.81 -12.23
CA GLY A 251 14.00 -1.91 -12.53
C GLY A 251 15.14 -2.10 -11.54
N TYR A 252 14.80 -2.13 -10.25
CA TYR A 252 15.75 -2.41 -9.17
C TYR A 252 16.44 -3.76 -9.35
N GLU A 253 15.68 -4.86 -9.42
CA GLU A 253 16.22 -6.23 -9.50
C GLU A 253 17.16 -6.41 -10.69
N LYS A 254 16.78 -5.90 -11.86
CA LYS A 254 17.61 -6.01 -13.06
C LYS A 254 18.95 -5.28 -12.88
N LEU A 255 18.93 -4.06 -12.37
CA LEU A 255 20.13 -3.23 -12.21
C LEU A 255 21.01 -3.73 -11.07
N ALA A 256 20.41 -4.07 -9.92
CA ALA A 256 21.12 -4.59 -8.76
C ALA A 256 21.80 -5.93 -9.08
N LEU A 257 21.10 -6.86 -9.73
CA LEU A 257 21.68 -8.15 -10.13
C LEU A 257 22.87 -7.97 -11.09
N ALA A 258 22.70 -7.15 -12.13
CA ALA A 258 23.77 -6.88 -13.10
C ALA A 258 24.99 -6.23 -12.43
N LEU A 259 24.76 -5.27 -11.53
CA LEU A 259 25.80 -4.57 -10.79
C LEU A 259 26.54 -5.51 -9.82
N ILE A 260 25.83 -6.28 -9.01
CA ILE A 260 26.41 -7.23 -8.06
C ILE A 260 27.25 -8.27 -8.81
N THR A 261 26.72 -8.83 -9.90
CA THR A 261 27.45 -9.81 -10.71
C THR A 261 28.73 -9.22 -11.30
N ALA A 262 28.69 -7.97 -11.78
CA ALA A 262 29.86 -7.29 -12.30
C ALA A 262 30.92 -7.04 -11.23
N ILE A 263 30.52 -6.63 -10.02
CA ILE A 263 31.44 -6.41 -8.88
C ILE A 263 32.07 -7.73 -8.43
N GLU A 264 31.27 -8.78 -8.23
CA GLU A 264 31.76 -10.08 -7.75
C GLU A 264 32.67 -10.79 -8.76
N SER A 265 32.47 -10.53 -10.05
CA SER A 265 33.25 -11.11 -11.14
C SER A 265 34.44 -10.23 -11.58
N ASP A 266 34.72 -9.14 -10.87
CA ASP A 266 35.77 -8.14 -11.21
C ASP A 266 35.66 -7.61 -12.66
N LEU A 267 34.42 -7.43 -13.12
CA LEU A 267 34.11 -6.84 -14.42
C LEU A 267 33.98 -5.31 -14.31
N ASP A 268 34.00 -4.63 -15.46
CA ASP A 268 33.74 -3.19 -15.50
C ASP A 268 32.30 -2.90 -15.08
N HIS A 269 32.18 -2.23 -13.93
CA HIS A 269 30.92 -1.93 -13.27
C HIS A 269 30.63 -0.43 -13.20
N ARG A 270 31.49 0.45 -13.75
CA ARG A 270 31.37 1.90 -13.60
C ARG A 270 30.06 2.44 -14.17
N ASP A 271 29.71 2.01 -15.38
CA ASP A 271 28.47 2.43 -16.04
C ASP A 271 27.23 1.88 -15.32
N LEU A 272 27.28 0.64 -14.84
CA LEU A 272 26.21 0.01 -14.07
C LEU A 272 26.01 0.73 -12.73
N LEU A 273 27.09 1.12 -12.07
CA LEU A 273 27.07 1.84 -10.81
C LEU A 273 26.45 3.24 -10.98
N HIS A 274 26.75 3.93 -12.08
CA HIS A 274 26.12 5.20 -12.42
C HIS A 274 24.62 5.04 -12.73
N GLN A 275 24.25 4.04 -13.53
CA GLN A 275 22.86 3.75 -13.87
C GLN A 275 22.04 3.38 -12.63
N PHE A 276 22.60 2.55 -11.74
CA PHE A 276 21.94 2.16 -10.50
C PHE A 276 21.72 3.36 -9.58
N GLY A 277 22.74 4.20 -9.37
CA GLY A 277 22.60 5.42 -8.58
C GLY A 277 21.53 6.37 -9.12
N THR A 278 21.54 6.60 -10.44
CA THR A 278 20.53 7.45 -11.11
C THR A 278 19.12 6.88 -10.96
N TYR A 279 18.97 5.56 -11.11
CA TYR A 279 17.70 4.87 -10.94
C TYR A 279 17.17 5.03 -9.51
N LEU A 280 18.01 4.84 -8.49
CA LEU A 280 17.62 5.00 -7.09
C LEU A 280 17.18 6.43 -6.76
N GLU A 281 17.83 7.46 -7.33
CA GLU A 281 17.42 8.85 -7.17
C GLU A 281 16.02 9.12 -7.74
N VAL A 282 15.70 8.55 -8.90
CA VAL A 282 14.35 8.62 -9.50
C VAL A 282 13.32 7.96 -8.60
N VAL A 283 13.60 6.75 -8.13
CA VAL A 283 12.70 6.01 -7.23
C VAL A 283 12.50 6.76 -5.92
N TYR A 284 13.57 7.31 -5.33
CA TYR A 284 13.49 8.15 -4.14
C TYR A 284 12.59 9.38 -4.35
N GLY A 285 12.70 10.03 -5.51
CA GLY A 285 11.81 11.11 -5.91
C GLY A 285 10.33 10.67 -5.96
N HIS A 286 10.03 9.51 -6.55
CA HIS A 286 8.67 8.97 -6.57
C HIS A 286 8.11 8.70 -5.17
N VAL A 287 8.93 8.20 -4.24
CA VAL A 287 8.51 7.94 -2.85
C VAL A 287 8.18 9.23 -2.13
N LYS A 288 8.97 10.29 -2.31
CA LYS A 288 8.69 11.62 -1.73
C LYS A 288 7.41 12.28 -2.23
N LEU A 289 6.91 11.86 -3.40
CA LEU A 289 5.67 12.39 -3.98
C LEU A 289 4.39 11.68 -3.50
N ARG A 290 4.51 10.64 -2.67
CA ARG A 290 3.35 9.93 -2.11
C ARG A 290 2.46 10.88 -1.31
N ALA A 291 1.14 10.70 -1.43
CA ALA A 291 0.14 11.57 -0.80
C ALA A 291 0.34 11.73 0.72
N VAL A 292 0.81 10.67 1.39
CA VAL A 292 1.12 10.68 2.83
C VAL A 292 2.12 11.77 3.26
N PHE A 293 3.02 12.18 2.37
CA PHE A 293 3.94 13.29 2.64
C PHE A 293 3.29 14.66 2.39
N LYS A 294 2.34 14.78 1.46
CA LYS A 294 1.64 16.03 1.18
C LYS A 294 0.73 16.46 2.33
N ASP A 295 0.12 15.48 3.01
CA ASP A 295 -0.79 15.74 4.13
C ASP A 295 -0.03 16.12 5.42
N MET A 296 1.21 15.63 5.57
CA MET A 296 2.09 15.94 6.72
C MET A 296 2.92 17.22 6.51
N PHE A 297 3.28 17.50 5.27
CA PHE A 297 3.97 18.71 4.84
C PHE A 297 3.07 19.45 3.85
N PRO A 298 1.95 20.03 4.32
CA PRO A 298 1.12 20.87 3.48
C PRO A 298 2.05 21.94 2.92
N SER A 299 2.15 21.97 1.60
CA SER A 299 2.95 22.96 0.91
C SER A 299 2.49 24.31 1.42
N SER A 300 3.39 25.14 1.93
CA SER A 300 3.11 26.48 2.46
C SER A 300 2.62 27.49 1.40
N ASN A 301 2.08 26.97 0.30
CA ASN A 301 1.35 27.69 -0.73
C ASN A 301 -0.15 27.40 -0.55
N SER A 302 -0.74 27.77 0.59
CA SER A 302 -2.12 28.24 0.51
C SER A 302 -2.07 29.61 -0.18
N PRO A 303 -2.80 29.84 -1.28
CA PRO A 303 -3.05 31.20 -1.71
C PRO A 303 -3.71 31.89 -0.52
N ALA A 304 -3.09 32.97 -0.05
CA ALA A 304 -3.68 33.84 0.94
C ALA A 304 -5.13 34.10 0.53
N GLU A 305 -6.05 33.86 1.47
CA GLU A 305 -7.40 34.37 1.39
C GLU A 305 -7.29 35.85 1.01
N ASP A 306 -7.79 36.20 -0.18
CA ASP A 306 -8.13 37.58 -0.50
C ASP A 306 -9.28 37.97 0.43
N VAL A 307 -8.91 38.39 1.64
CA VAL A 307 -9.71 39.30 2.45
C VAL A 307 -9.66 40.66 1.72
N ALA A 308 -10.51 40.80 0.72
CA ALA A 308 -10.88 42.11 0.19
C ALA A 308 -12.15 42.57 0.92
N GLU A 309 -11.95 43.18 2.09
CA GLU A 309 -12.88 44.20 2.58
C GLU A 309 -12.77 45.46 1.71
N VAL A 310 -13.88 46.22 1.69
CA VAL A 310 -14.04 47.64 1.33
C VAL A 310 -14.51 47.95 -0.10
N ASN A 311 -15.83 47.85 -0.32
CA ASN A 311 -16.75 49.01 -0.26
C ASN A 311 -18.22 48.58 -0.42
#